data_AF-F3FXH3-F1
#
_entry.id   AF-F3FXH3-F1
#
_cell.length_a   1.000
_cell.length_b   1.000
_cell.length_c   1.000
_cell.angle_alpha   90.00
_cell.angle_beta   90.00
_cell.angle_gamma   90.00
#
_symmetry.space_group_name_H-M   'P 1'
#
loop_
_entity.id
_entity.type
_entity.pdbx_description
1 polymer ?
#
loop_
_entity_poly.entity_id
_entity_poly.type
_entity_poly.pdbx_seq_one_letter_code
_entity_poly.pdbx_strand_id
1 'polypeptide(L)' 'DGLLPAAQGVAAELYLGGVGLARGYHNRAALTAERFVPDPFDEQGGGRLYRTGDLARYRDVGVIDYA' A
#
# COMPACT_ATOMS: atom_id res chain seq x y z
N ASP A 1 -3.67 13.20 -9.39
CA ASP A 1 -4.53 12.11 -8.91
C ASP A 1 -3.86 11.37 -7.78
N GLY A 2 -4.53 11.28 -6.63
CA GLY A 2 -4.02 10.64 -5.41
C GLY A 2 -4.61 9.24 -5.21
N LEU A 3 -4.05 8.48 -4.27
CA LEU A 3 -4.62 7.20 -3.85
C LEU A 3 -5.90 7.45 -3.04
N LEU A 4 -6.93 6.64 -3.30
CA LEU A 4 -8.20 6.66 -2.58
C LEU A 4 -8.52 5.24 -2.09
N PRO A 5 -9.06 5.08 -0.87
CA PRO A 5 -9.52 3.78 -0.40
C PRO A 5 -10.62 3.22 -1.30
N ALA A 6 -10.56 1.93 -1.60
CA ALA A 6 -11.64 1.24 -2.29
C ALA A 6 -12.85 1.06 -1.37
N ALA A 7 -14.05 1.07 -1.95
CA ALA A 7 -15.26 0.71 -1.22
C ALA A 7 -15.20 -0.75 -0.77
N GLN A 8 -15.87 -1.07 0.35
CA GLN A 8 -15.96 -2.44 0.85
C GLN A 8 -16.53 -3.39 -0.21
N GLY A 9 -15.95 -4.59 -0.33
CA GLY A 9 -16.32 -5.59 -1.33
C GLY A 9 -15.76 -5.36 -2.73
N VAL A 10 -15.28 -4.15 -3.06
CA VAL A 10 -14.69 -3.84 -4.37
C VAL A 10 -13.22 -4.27 -4.39
N ALA A 11 -12.85 -5.06 -5.39
CA ALA A 11 -11.46 -5.45 -5.59
C ALA A 11 -10.62 -4.27 -6.09
N ALA A 12 -9.49 -4.03 -5.44
CA ALA A 12 -8.50 -3.02 -5.80
C ALA A 12 -7.11 -3.50 -5.41
N GLU A 13 -6.08 -2.74 -5.80
CA GLU A 13 -4.70 -3.09 -5.45
C GLU A 13 -4.43 -2.89 -3.95
N LEU A 14 -3.79 -3.88 -3.31
CA LEU A 14 -3.40 -3.85 -1.92
C LEU A 14 -2.10 -3.05 -1.70
N TYR A 15 -2.09 -2.17 -0.71
CA TYR A 15 -0.93 -1.41 -0.27
C TYR A 15 -0.66 -1.69 1.21
N LEU A 16 0.61 -1.79 1.59
CA LEU A 16 1.02 -2.06 2.97
C LEU A 16 1.77 -0.86 3.55
N GLY A 17 1.46 -0.48 4.78
CA GLY A 17 2.13 0.59 5.53
C GLY A 17 2.73 0.12 6.85
N GLY A 18 3.30 1.04 7.62
CA GLY A 18 3.71 0.83 9.00
C GLY A 18 5.13 0.25 9.20
N VAL A 19 5.41 -0.16 10.44
CA VAL A 19 6.76 -0.48 10.93
C VAL A 19 7.43 -1.67 10.24
N GLY A 20 6.64 -2.55 9.60
CA GLY A 20 7.14 -3.74 8.90
C GLY A 20 7.76 -3.44 7.52
N LEU A 21 7.68 -2.20 7.04
CA LEU A 21 8.22 -1.85 5.74
C LEU A 21 9.74 -1.94 5.70
N ALA A 22 10.25 -2.53 4.62
CA ALA A 22 11.67 -2.45 4.31
C ALA A 22 12.12 -1.00 4.06
N ARG A 23 13.43 -0.77 4.14
CA ARG A 23 14.01 0.51 3.68
C ARG A 23 13.84 0.70 2.17
N GLY A 24 13.87 -0.41 1.43
CA GLY A 24 13.78 -0.47 -0.02
C GLY A 24 14.58 -1.64 -0.57
N TYR A 25 14.76 -1.68 -1.88
CA TYR A 25 15.60 -2.65 -2.56
C TYR A 25 17.05 -2.17 -2.62
N HIS A 26 17.98 -2.97 -2.09
CA HIS A 26 19.40 -2.62 -2.04
C HIS A 26 19.97 -2.36 -3.45
N ASN A 27 20.68 -1.24 -3.63
CA ASN A 27 21.24 -0.76 -4.90
C ASN A 27 20.21 -0.64 -6.05
N ARG A 28 18.92 -0.50 -5.72
CA ARG A 28 17.83 -0.38 -6.70
C ARG A 28 16.92 0.78 -6.32
N ALA A 29 17.48 1.99 -6.27
CA ALA A 29 16.78 3.20 -5.82
C ALA A 29 15.54 3.51 -6.68
N ALA A 30 15.64 3.38 -8.01
CA ALA A 30 14.50 3.62 -8.90
C ALA A 30 13.33 2.66 -8.62
N LEU A 31 13.60 1.36 -8.49
CA LEU A 31 12.57 0.36 -8.16
C LEU A 31 12.00 0.57 -6.75
N THR A 32 12.84 1.05 -5.82
CA THR A 32 12.37 1.44 -4.48
C THR A 32 11.36 2.57 -4.59
N ALA A 33 11.68 3.64 -5.32
CA ALA A 33 10.76 4.77 -5.48
C ALA A 33 9.47 4.40 -6.22
N GLU A 34 9.52 3.43 -7.14
CA GLU A 34 8.35 2.91 -7.85
C GLU A 34 7.40 2.13 -6.93
N ARG A 35 7.94 1.34 -5.98
CA ARG A 35 7.13 0.45 -5.12
C ARG A 35 6.86 0.99 -3.73
N PHE A 36 7.72 1.84 -3.19
CA PHE A 36 7.57 2.47 -1.88
C PHE A 36 7.21 3.94 -2.07
N VAL A 37 5.91 4.19 -2.24
CA VAL A 37 5.36 5.52 -2.55
C VAL A 37 5.01 6.30 -1.28
N PRO A 38 4.86 7.63 -1.32
CA PRO A 38 4.38 8.41 -0.17
C PRO A 38 3.01 7.91 0.31
N ASP A 39 2.83 7.84 1.63
CA ASP A 39 1.55 7.53 2.25
C ASP A 39 0.70 8.81 2.41
N PRO A 40 -0.40 8.98 1.64
CA PRO A 40 -1.26 10.14 1.78
C PRO A 40 -2.19 10.06 3.00
N PHE A 41 -2.22 8.92 3.71
CA PHE A 41 -3.08 8.68 4.88
C PHE A 41 -2.34 8.85 6.21
N ASP A 42 -1.03 9.08 6.17
CA ASP A 42 -0.23 9.36 7.36
C ASP A 42 -0.39 10.82 7.80
N GLU A 43 -1.15 11.04 8.88
CA GLU A 43 -1.40 12.37 9.47
C GLU A 43 -0.13 13.04 10.02
N GLN A 44 0.90 12.25 10.40
CA GLN A 44 2.15 12.76 10.95
C GLN A 44 3.16 13.13 9.85
N GLY A 45 2.94 12.60 8.65
CA GLY A 45 3.76 12.82 7.47
C GLY A 45 5.05 12.00 7.46
N GLY A 46 5.52 11.69 6.24
CA GLY A 46 6.74 10.91 6.01
C GLY A 46 6.52 9.40 5.92
N GLY A 47 5.28 8.94 6.15
CA GLY A 47 4.84 7.58 5.88
C GLY A 47 5.05 7.16 4.43
N ARG A 48 5.18 5.85 4.23
CA ARG A 48 5.32 5.21 2.92
C ARG A 48 4.37 4.04 2.83
N LEU A 49 3.92 3.75 1.61
CA LEU A 49 3.17 2.55 1.28
C LEU A 49 3.97 1.68 0.31
N TYR A 50 4.02 0.37 0.57
CA TYR A 50 4.50 -0.61 -0.37
C TYR A 50 3.36 -1.09 -1.28
N ARG A 51 3.53 -0.87 -2.59
CA ARG A 51 2.67 -1.35 -3.65
C ARG A 51 2.92 -2.83 -3.91
N THR A 52 1.96 -3.67 -3.54
CA THR A 52 2.13 -5.13 -3.60
C THR A 52 2.01 -5.69 -5.01
N GLY A 53 1.15 -5.09 -5.86
CA GLY A 53 0.70 -5.67 -7.13
C GLY A 53 -0.48 -6.63 -6.99
N ASP A 54 -0.90 -6.92 -5.76
CA ASP A 54 -1.94 -7.88 -5.43
C ASP A 54 -3.33 -7.25 -5.50
N LEU A 55 -4.30 -7.96 -6.07
CA LEU A 55 -5.72 -7.55 -5.99
C LEU A 55 -6.36 -8.16 -4.76
N ALA A 56 -7.01 -7.31 -3.96
CA ALA A 56 -7.68 -7.71 -2.76
C ALA A 56 -8.97 -6.90 -2.54
N ARG A 57 -9.83 -7.39 -1.64
CA ARG A 57 -11.03 -6.66 -1.18
C ARG A 57 -11.23 -6.86 0.31
N TYR A 58 -11.76 -5.82 0.97
CA TYR A 58 -12.32 -5.97 2.32
C TYR A 58 -13.67 -6.69 2.23
N ARG A 59 -13.83 -7.80 2.97
CA ARG A 59 -15.10 -8.53 3.02
C ARG A 59 -15.96 -8.00 4.17
N ASP A 60 -15.45 -8.15 5.39
CA ASP A 60 -16.02 -7.67 6.65
C ASP A 60 -14.96 -6.88 7.42
N VAL A 61 -15.31 -6.35 8.60
CA VAL A 61 -14.38 -5.59 9.44
C VAL A 61 -13.11 -6.40 9.71
N GLY A 62 -11.97 -5.92 9.21
CA GLY A 62 -10.65 -6.49 9.44
C GLY A 62 -10.30 -7.73 8.61
N VAL A 63 -11.19 -8.21 7.73
CA VAL A 63 -10.92 -9.38 6.88
C VAL A 63 -10.67 -8.96 5.43
N ILE A 64 -9.53 -9.38 4.89
CA ILE A 64 -9.09 -9.14 3.52
C ILE A 64 -9.07 -10.46 2.75
N ASP A 65 -9.68 -10.49 1.58
CA ASP A 65 -9.57 -11.58 0.61
C ASP A 65 -8.66 -11.19 -0.54
N TYR A 66 -7.76 -12.10 -0.91
CA TYR A 66 -7.05 -12.04 -2.18
C TYR A 66 -7.96 -12.53 -3.32
N ALA A 67 -7.84 -11.91 -4.49
CA ALA A 67 -8.65 -12.23 -5.68
C ALA A 67 -8.22 -13.52 -6.38
#